data_AF-A0A495J4G0-F1
#
_entry.id   AF-A0A495J4G0-F1
#
_cell.length_a   1.000
_cell.length_b   1.000
_cell.length_c   1.000
_cell.angle_alpha   90.00
_cell.angle_beta   90.00
_cell.angle_gamma   90.00
#
_symmetry.space_group_name_H-M   'P 1'
#
loop_
_entity.id
_entity.type
_entity.pdbx_description
1 polymer ?
#
loop_
_entity_poly.entity_id
_entity_poly.type
_entity_poly.pdbx_seq_one_letter_code
_entity_poly.pdbx_strand_id
1 'polypeptide(L)'
;MNLLQLGSQGSDVQKLQNQLIAQGFQIAADGIFGPGTQAALKQYQQSKGLTADGIAGANTFSALGDSVTTATGIRGIDISHNNGAINWAILATEVSFVYCKASQGNSFKDPMFQQNFHRLAVANIIRGGYHFLNFQNSPADVQVENFLACGIDYSVMNVLPPVLDVEWQVPQALNDYIKPNRTACVQLVADWLSAVELRTGRVPMIYTNPSFWRDFLGNPSGFENYPLWTSGYSNNPPAMIPGWSHYTFWQNSGTGKISSINGDVDTDVFNGEMDDLIRLASPSPQPII
;
A
#
# COMPACT_ATOMS: atom_id res chain seq x y z
N MET A 1 12.49 6.05 10.47
CA MET A 1 13.65 5.18 10.75
C MET A 1 14.11 5.44 12.18
N ASN A 2 14.36 4.38 12.94
CA ASN A 2 15.07 4.50 14.22
C ASN A 2 16.56 4.67 13.93
N LEU A 3 17.14 5.68 14.57
CA LEU A 3 18.55 6.01 14.50
C LEU A 3 19.36 4.88 15.16
N LEU A 4 20.29 4.25 14.44
CA LEU A 4 21.18 3.24 15.03
C LEU A 4 22.45 3.93 15.54
N GLN A 5 22.79 3.66 16.79
CA GLN A 5 23.93 4.27 17.47
C GLN A 5 24.48 3.32 18.53
N LEU A 6 25.56 3.72 19.20
CA LEU A 6 26.15 2.95 20.29
C LEU A 6 25.08 2.52 21.31
N GLY A 7 25.02 1.21 21.60
CA GLY A 7 24.03 0.61 22.50
C GLY A 7 22.75 0.10 21.82
N SER A 8 22.50 0.44 20.55
CA SER A 8 21.46 -0.20 19.74
C SER A 8 21.73 -1.70 19.62
N GLN A 9 20.68 -2.52 19.59
CA GLN A 9 20.77 -3.97 19.43
C GLN A 9 19.62 -4.49 18.54
N GLY A 10 19.82 -5.66 17.93
CA GLY A 10 18.79 -6.36 17.16
C GLY A 10 19.14 -6.54 15.68
N SER A 11 18.17 -7.04 14.91
CA SER A 11 18.36 -7.43 13.51
C SER A 11 18.78 -6.25 12.60
N ASP A 12 18.34 -5.02 12.88
CA ASP A 12 18.73 -3.85 12.09
C ASP A 12 20.20 -3.45 12.32
N VAL A 13 20.73 -3.69 13.53
CA VAL A 13 22.16 -3.54 13.79
C VAL A 13 22.95 -4.60 13.05
N GLN A 14 22.46 -5.84 13.03
CA GLN A 14 23.11 -6.94 12.31
C GLN A 14 23.17 -6.67 10.80
N LYS A 15 22.12 -6.10 10.20
CA LYS A 15 22.11 -5.66 8.80
C LYS A 15 23.16 -4.58 8.52
N LEU A 16 23.20 -3.54 9.35
CA LEU A 16 24.21 -2.49 9.27
C LEU A 16 25.63 -3.07 9.33
N GLN A 17 25.87 -3.98 10.27
CA GLN A 17 27.17 -4.65 10.40
C GLN A 17 27.53 -5.46 9.15
N ASN A 18 26.58 -6.20 8.58
CA ASN A 18 26.79 -6.94 7.32
C ASN A 18 27.12 -6.02 6.13
N GLN A 19 26.50 -4.85 6.03
CA GLN A 19 26.82 -3.88 4.98
C GLN A 19 28.22 -3.31 5.15
N LEU A 20 28.60 -2.95 6.38
CA LEU A 20 29.97 -2.51 6.66
C LEU A 20 30.97 -3.62 6.32
N ILE A 21 30.69 -4.88 6.64
CA ILE A 21 31.54 -6.02 6.24
C ILE A 21 31.65 -6.11 4.71
N ALA A 22 30.55 -5.92 3.97
CA ALA A 22 30.57 -5.89 2.51
C ALA A 22 31.37 -4.71 1.93
N GLN A 23 31.48 -3.60 2.65
CA GLN A 23 32.36 -2.47 2.31
C GLN A 23 33.83 -2.71 2.73
N GLY A 24 34.15 -3.90 3.26
CA GLY A 24 35.51 -4.31 3.62
C GLY A 24 35.89 -4.15 5.09
N PHE A 25 34.97 -3.65 5.95
CA PHE A 25 35.26 -3.45 7.37
C PHE A 25 35.30 -4.78 8.14
N GLN A 26 36.33 -4.97 8.97
CA GLN A 26 36.53 -6.19 9.75
C GLN A 26 35.84 -6.06 11.13
N ILE A 27 34.53 -6.32 11.17
CA ILE A 27 33.71 -6.32 12.39
C ILE A 27 32.87 -7.61 12.47
N ALA A 28 32.35 -7.93 13.65
CA ALA A 28 31.36 -9.00 13.82
C ALA A 28 29.94 -8.48 13.52
N ALA A 29 29.11 -9.32 12.90
CA ALA A 29 27.68 -9.08 12.71
C ALA A 29 26.86 -9.78 13.82
N ASP A 30 27.10 -9.38 15.06
CA ASP A 30 26.50 -9.96 16.27
C ASP A 30 25.16 -9.32 16.67
N GLY A 31 24.72 -8.30 15.94
CA GLY A 31 23.50 -7.56 16.25
C GLY A 31 23.64 -6.59 17.41
N ILE A 32 24.86 -6.30 17.88
CA ILE A 32 25.14 -5.37 18.99
C ILE A 32 25.96 -4.19 18.48
N PHE A 33 25.41 -2.98 18.57
CA PHE A 33 26.07 -1.77 18.09
C PHE A 33 27.07 -1.31 19.16
N GLY A 34 28.21 -1.98 19.19
CA GLY A 34 29.32 -1.68 20.10
C GLY A 34 30.32 -0.67 19.53
N PRO A 35 31.39 -0.37 20.29
CA PRO A 35 32.45 0.55 19.87
C PRO A 35 33.10 0.18 18.52
N GLY A 36 33.21 -1.12 18.23
CA GLY A 36 33.75 -1.59 16.94
C GLY A 36 32.88 -1.21 15.74
N THR A 37 31.56 -1.40 15.84
CA THR A 37 30.59 -0.98 14.81
C THR A 37 30.59 0.54 14.65
N GLN A 38 30.63 1.29 15.76
CA GLN A 38 30.70 2.75 15.72
C GLN A 38 31.96 3.27 15.00
N ALA A 39 33.13 2.67 15.28
CA ALA A 39 34.38 3.05 14.65
C ALA A 39 34.36 2.76 13.14
N ALA A 40 33.89 1.58 12.73
CA ALA A 40 33.72 1.22 11.32
C ALA A 40 32.76 2.17 10.59
N LEU A 41 31.64 2.53 11.24
CA LEU A 41 30.67 3.45 10.66
C LEU A 41 31.23 4.86 10.46
N LYS A 42 32.01 5.38 11.41
CA LYS A 42 32.68 6.69 11.25
C LYS A 42 33.64 6.69 10.07
N GLN A 43 34.45 5.64 9.93
CA GLN A 43 35.39 5.52 8.81
C GLN A 43 34.65 5.43 7.47
N TYR A 44 33.57 4.66 7.44
CA TYR A 44 32.68 4.59 6.29
C TYR A 44 32.11 5.96 5.92
N GLN A 45 31.52 6.68 6.88
CA GLN A 45 30.97 8.03 6.67
C GLN A 45 32.04 9.00 6.11
N GLN A 46 33.26 8.98 6.68
CA GLN A 46 34.38 9.78 6.17
C GLN A 46 34.70 9.44 4.71
N SER A 47 34.75 8.16 4.36
CA SER A 47 35.04 7.71 2.99
C SER A 47 33.98 8.14 1.96
N LYS A 48 32.77 8.47 2.41
CA LYS A 48 31.65 8.90 1.56
C LYS A 48 31.39 10.41 1.63
N GLY A 49 32.23 11.17 2.34
CA GLY A 49 32.06 12.61 2.50
C GLY A 49 30.87 13.01 3.38
N LEU A 50 30.41 12.12 4.25
CA LEU A 50 29.34 12.37 5.21
C LEU A 50 29.89 12.88 6.55
N THR A 51 29.02 13.45 7.38
CA THR A 51 29.32 13.72 8.79
C THR A 51 29.67 12.42 9.51
N ALA A 52 30.89 12.33 10.05
CA ALA A 52 31.43 11.13 10.70
C ALA A 52 31.05 11.04 12.19
N ASP A 53 29.76 11.14 12.49
CA ASP A 53 29.22 11.11 13.85
C ASP A 53 29.15 9.69 14.46
N GLY A 54 29.28 8.65 13.63
CA GLY A 54 29.16 7.25 14.05
C GLY A 54 27.73 6.84 14.35
N ILE A 55 26.77 7.55 13.74
CA ILE A 55 25.34 7.31 13.84
C ILE A 55 24.82 6.91 12.45
N ALA A 56 24.11 5.78 12.38
CA ALA A 56 23.45 5.38 11.13
C ALA A 56 22.10 6.10 11.04
N GLY A 57 22.13 7.28 10.43
CA GLY A 57 20.95 8.04 10.02
C GLY A 57 20.69 7.91 8.52
N ALA A 58 19.67 8.62 8.01
CA ALA A 58 19.20 8.51 6.63
C ALA A 58 20.32 8.66 5.58
N ASN A 59 21.23 9.61 5.76
CA ASN A 59 22.35 9.83 4.84
C ASN A 59 23.36 8.66 4.86
N THR A 60 23.60 8.08 6.03
CA THR A 60 24.51 6.95 6.21
C THR A 60 23.95 5.70 5.53
N PHE A 61 22.65 5.43 5.71
CA PHE A 61 21.97 4.32 5.02
C PHE A 61 21.98 4.52 3.51
N SER A 62 21.59 5.70 3.03
CA SER A 62 21.61 6.02 1.60
C SER A 62 22.98 5.80 0.96
N ALA A 63 24.08 6.12 1.66
CA ALA A 63 25.41 5.90 1.13
C ALA A 63 25.81 4.41 1.10
N LEU A 64 25.38 3.60 2.09
CA LEU A 64 25.79 2.19 2.28
C LEU A 64 25.36 1.23 1.16
N GLY A 65 24.73 1.74 0.11
CA GLY A 65 24.01 0.89 -0.83
C GLY A 65 22.72 0.34 -0.23
N ASP A 66 22.44 0.70 1.03
CA ASP A 66 21.08 0.85 1.58
C ASP A 66 20.43 2.10 0.98
N SER A 67 20.40 2.13 -0.37
CA SER A 67 19.13 2.44 -1.00
C SER A 67 18.13 1.57 -0.28
N VAL A 68 17.35 2.20 0.58
CA VAL A 68 16.32 1.58 1.37
C VAL A 68 15.68 0.52 0.49
N THR A 69 15.86 -0.77 0.77
CA THR A 69 14.93 -1.80 0.31
C THR A 69 13.69 -1.73 1.22
N THR A 70 13.18 -0.50 1.44
CA THR A 70 11.77 -0.25 1.23
C THR A 70 11.51 -0.72 -0.18
N ALA A 71 10.48 -1.53 -0.37
CA ALA A 71 9.88 -1.76 -1.68
C ALA A 71 10.27 -0.65 -2.67
N THR A 72 11.02 -0.99 -3.72
CA THR A 72 11.28 -0.07 -4.82
C THR A 72 9.92 0.41 -5.32
N GLY A 73 9.56 1.65 -5.00
CA GLY A 73 8.21 2.13 -5.24
C GLY A 73 7.83 3.36 -4.44
N ILE A 74 6.73 3.97 -4.87
CA ILE A 74 6.25 5.24 -4.33
C ILE A 74 5.37 4.98 -3.12
N ARG A 75 5.58 5.75 -2.04
CA ARG A 75 4.82 5.59 -0.81
C ARG A 75 3.43 6.22 -0.89
N GLY A 76 2.44 5.49 -0.39
CA GLY A 76 1.10 5.98 -0.10
C GLY A 76 0.52 5.40 1.18
N ILE A 77 -0.77 5.66 1.39
CA ILE A 77 -1.58 5.09 2.46
C ILE A 77 -3.00 4.85 1.93
N ASP A 78 -3.78 4.11 2.69
CA ASP A 78 -5.23 4.11 2.56
C ASP A 78 -5.92 4.44 3.88
N ILE A 79 -7.07 5.12 3.76
CA ILE A 79 -7.78 5.70 4.90
C ILE A 79 -9.28 5.48 4.84
N SER A 80 -9.91 5.51 6.00
CA SER A 80 -11.36 5.45 6.21
C SER A 80 -11.78 6.39 7.34
N HIS A 81 -13.04 6.34 7.77
CA HIS A 81 -13.51 7.02 8.97
C HIS A 81 -12.75 6.64 10.26
N ASN A 82 -12.03 5.53 10.28
CA ASN A 82 -11.29 5.07 11.46
C ASN A 82 -10.00 5.85 11.73
N ASN A 83 -9.46 6.59 10.75
CA ASN A 83 -8.17 7.28 10.91
C ASN A 83 -8.29 8.65 11.59
N GLY A 84 -9.49 9.06 11.98
CA GLY A 84 -9.73 10.26 12.78
C GLY A 84 -9.32 11.56 12.09
N ALA A 85 -8.77 12.50 12.87
CA ALA A 85 -8.33 13.79 12.35
C ALA A 85 -6.96 13.67 11.66
N ILE A 86 -6.86 14.22 10.45
CA ILE A 86 -5.66 14.14 9.60
C ILE A 86 -5.08 15.56 9.42
N ASN A 87 -3.76 15.70 9.65
CA ASN A 87 -3.04 16.92 9.31
C ASN A 87 -2.62 16.90 7.83
N TRP A 88 -3.46 17.48 6.97
CA TRP A 88 -3.29 17.49 5.52
C TRP A 88 -2.00 18.15 5.03
N ALA A 89 -1.51 19.18 5.72
CA ALA A 89 -0.29 19.88 5.34
C ALA A 89 0.96 19.01 5.56
N ILE A 90 0.97 18.25 6.66
CA ILE A 90 2.04 17.27 6.90
C ILE A 90 1.90 16.09 5.94
N LEU A 91 0.66 15.59 5.73
CA LEU A 91 0.40 14.43 4.87
C LEU A 91 0.99 14.62 3.46
N ALA A 92 0.82 15.81 2.87
CA ALA A 92 1.34 16.13 1.53
C ALA A 92 2.87 16.04 1.41
N THR A 93 3.60 15.98 2.53
CA THR A 93 5.06 15.82 2.57
C THR A 93 5.49 14.38 2.85
N GLU A 94 4.56 13.50 3.27
CA GLU A 94 4.85 12.14 3.71
C GLU A 94 4.47 11.06 2.69
N VAL A 95 3.52 11.36 1.81
CA VAL A 95 2.95 10.40 0.84
C VAL A 95 2.75 11.05 -0.53
N SER A 96 2.71 10.20 -1.56
CA SER A 96 2.43 10.64 -2.94
C SER A 96 1.01 10.30 -3.39
N PHE A 97 0.39 9.27 -2.80
CA PHE A 97 -1.00 8.93 -3.08
C PHE A 97 -1.77 8.49 -1.83
N VAL A 98 -3.10 8.58 -1.90
CA VAL A 98 -4.02 8.09 -0.86
C VAL A 98 -5.25 7.43 -1.47
N TYR A 99 -5.58 6.21 -1.05
CA TYR A 99 -6.92 5.64 -1.29
C TYR A 99 -7.86 5.93 -0.12
N CYS A 100 -9.14 6.22 -0.39
CA CYS A 100 -10.15 6.45 0.63
C CYS A 100 -11.26 5.42 0.54
N LYS A 101 -11.69 4.87 1.69
CA LYS A 101 -12.93 4.09 1.73
C LYS A 101 -14.07 4.98 1.27
N ALA A 102 -14.76 4.57 0.21
CA ALA A 102 -15.90 5.31 -0.32
C ALA A 102 -17.21 4.71 0.18
N SER A 103 -17.33 3.38 0.10
CA SER A 103 -18.57 2.69 0.41
C SER A 103 -18.32 1.23 0.78
N GLN A 104 -19.36 0.57 1.29
CA GLN A 104 -19.36 -0.85 1.61
C GLN A 104 -20.74 -1.46 1.37
N GLY A 105 -20.77 -2.62 0.73
CA GLY A 105 -22.01 -3.37 0.51
C GLY A 105 -23.10 -2.56 -0.17
N ASN A 106 -24.36 -2.83 0.17
CA ASN A 106 -25.51 -2.26 -0.54
C ASN A 106 -25.76 -0.78 -0.27
N SER A 107 -25.29 -0.21 0.85
CA SER A 107 -25.73 1.14 1.26
C SER A 107 -24.79 1.92 2.15
N PHE A 108 -23.78 1.29 2.78
CA PHE A 108 -22.90 2.04 3.66
C PHE A 108 -22.03 2.98 2.83
N LYS A 109 -21.98 4.23 3.27
CA LYS A 109 -21.10 5.29 2.77
C LYS A 109 -20.14 5.64 3.90
N ASP A 110 -18.86 5.69 3.59
CA ASP A 110 -17.90 6.14 4.61
C ASP A 110 -18.18 7.62 4.92
N PRO A 111 -18.47 7.99 6.18
CA PRO A 111 -18.88 9.34 6.53
C PRO A 111 -17.77 10.37 6.33
N MET A 112 -16.51 9.95 6.26
CA MET A 112 -15.36 10.83 6.04
C MET A 112 -14.98 10.92 4.55
N PHE A 113 -15.55 10.10 3.67
CA PHE A 113 -15.13 10.02 2.27
C PHE A 113 -15.12 11.38 1.56
N GLN A 114 -16.25 12.10 1.57
CA GLN A 114 -16.37 13.39 0.87
C GLN A 114 -15.36 14.42 1.39
N GLN A 115 -15.17 14.48 2.71
CA GLN A 115 -14.21 15.37 3.33
C GLN A 115 -12.78 15.00 2.96
N ASN A 116 -12.41 13.73 3.12
CA ASN A 116 -11.05 13.24 2.85
C ASN A 116 -10.69 13.42 1.38
N PHE A 117 -11.57 12.98 0.48
CA PHE A 117 -11.34 13.06 -0.96
C PHE A 117 -11.20 14.51 -1.44
N HIS A 118 -12.01 15.44 -0.91
CA HIS A 118 -11.88 16.86 -1.20
C HIS A 118 -10.57 17.45 -0.65
N ARG A 119 -10.19 17.12 0.59
CA ARG A 119 -8.96 17.65 1.21
C ARG A 119 -7.71 17.18 0.49
N LEU A 120 -7.68 15.93 0.03
CA LEU A 120 -6.60 15.41 -0.82
C LEU A 120 -6.49 16.17 -2.14
N ALA A 121 -7.63 16.50 -2.76
CA ALA A 121 -7.65 17.33 -3.97
C ALA A 121 -7.02 18.72 -3.73
N VAL A 122 -7.41 19.39 -2.63
CA VAL A 122 -6.87 20.70 -2.24
C VAL A 122 -5.37 20.63 -1.93
N ALA A 123 -4.90 19.52 -1.35
CA ALA A 123 -3.49 19.27 -1.06
C ALA A 123 -2.68 18.81 -2.28
N ASN A 124 -3.30 18.68 -3.46
CA ASN A 124 -2.71 18.16 -4.69
C ASN A 124 -2.09 16.75 -4.54
N ILE A 125 -2.71 15.90 -3.71
CA ILE A 125 -2.30 14.51 -3.52
C ILE A 125 -3.09 13.63 -4.51
N ILE A 126 -2.40 12.70 -5.17
CA ILE A 126 -3.03 11.70 -6.04
C ILE A 126 -3.95 10.82 -5.18
N ARG A 127 -5.20 10.61 -5.60
CA ARG A 127 -6.20 9.99 -4.73
C ARG A 127 -7.11 9.01 -5.44
N GLY A 128 -7.57 8.00 -4.73
CA GLY A 128 -8.54 7.02 -5.24
C GLY A 128 -9.62 6.70 -4.22
N GLY A 129 -10.66 5.99 -4.67
CA GLY A 129 -11.74 5.51 -3.80
C GLY A 129 -11.89 4.00 -3.91
N TYR A 130 -12.11 3.33 -2.78
CA TYR A 130 -12.37 1.90 -2.75
C TYR A 130 -13.77 1.54 -2.21
N HIS A 131 -14.27 0.40 -2.68
CA HIS A 131 -15.51 -0.22 -2.21
C HIS A 131 -15.20 -1.52 -1.48
N PHE A 132 -15.60 -1.63 -0.21
CA PHE A 132 -15.51 -2.89 0.53
C PHE A 132 -16.66 -3.81 0.10
N LEU A 133 -16.33 -4.93 -0.55
CA LEU A 133 -17.31 -5.87 -1.05
C LEU A 133 -18.01 -6.61 0.10
N ASN A 134 -19.34 -6.72 0.04
CA ASN A 134 -20.09 -7.69 0.82
C ASN A 134 -20.45 -8.90 -0.05
N PHE A 135 -20.15 -10.12 0.39
CA PHE A 135 -20.42 -11.34 -0.40
C PHE A 135 -21.85 -11.86 -0.28
N GLN A 136 -22.50 -11.65 0.87
CA GLN A 136 -23.78 -12.26 1.19
C GLN A 136 -24.91 -11.25 1.09
N ASN A 137 -26.02 -11.62 0.45
CA ASN A 137 -27.23 -10.78 0.30
C ASN A 137 -26.95 -9.41 -0.32
N SER A 138 -25.97 -9.34 -1.22
CA SER A 138 -25.44 -8.09 -1.75
C SER A 138 -25.14 -8.24 -3.25
N PRO A 139 -26.13 -8.05 -4.13
CA PRO A 139 -25.95 -8.13 -5.58
C PRO A 139 -24.94 -7.09 -6.10
N ALA A 140 -24.25 -7.42 -7.21
CA ALA A 140 -23.23 -6.55 -7.79
C ALA A 140 -23.79 -5.18 -8.19
N ASP A 141 -24.92 -5.13 -8.89
CA ASP A 141 -25.54 -3.88 -9.36
C ASP A 141 -25.85 -2.91 -8.21
N VAL A 142 -26.36 -3.41 -7.08
CA VAL A 142 -26.63 -2.59 -5.88
C VAL A 142 -25.34 -2.05 -5.29
N GLN A 143 -24.29 -2.87 -5.19
CA GLN A 143 -22.98 -2.46 -4.68
C GLN A 143 -22.28 -1.46 -5.62
N VAL A 144 -22.43 -1.63 -6.93
CA VAL A 144 -21.94 -0.69 -7.97
C VAL A 144 -22.63 0.65 -7.83
N GLU A 145 -23.96 0.70 -7.74
CA GLU A 145 -24.68 1.95 -7.52
C GLU A 145 -24.31 2.62 -6.20
N ASN A 146 -24.11 1.82 -5.14
CA ASN A 146 -23.59 2.35 -3.88
C ASN A 146 -22.18 2.92 -4.05
N PHE A 147 -21.29 2.33 -4.83
CA PHE A 147 -19.98 2.94 -5.07
C PHE A 147 -20.07 4.22 -5.92
N LEU A 148 -20.78 4.16 -7.05
CA LEU A 148 -20.88 5.29 -8.00
C LEU A 148 -21.58 6.51 -7.40
N ALA A 149 -22.56 6.31 -6.51
CA ALA A 149 -23.21 7.41 -5.80
C ALA A 149 -22.27 8.16 -4.83
N CYS A 150 -21.01 7.75 -4.67
CA CYS A 150 -19.99 8.56 -3.99
C CYS A 150 -19.46 9.71 -4.85
N GLY A 151 -19.76 9.75 -6.16
CA GLY A 151 -19.55 10.92 -7.01
C GLY A 151 -18.08 11.20 -7.35
N ILE A 152 -17.25 10.16 -7.50
CA ILE A 152 -15.86 10.32 -7.95
C ILE A 152 -15.85 10.70 -9.42
N ASP A 153 -15.25 11.86 -9.73
CA ASP A 153 -15.04 12.30 -11.10
C ASP A 153 -13.72 11.70 -11.64
N TYR A 154 -13.85 10.71 -12.53
CA TYR A 154 -12.72 10.04 -13.18
C TYR A 154 -12.23 10.75 -14.45
N SER A 155 -12.85 11.87 -14.83
CA SER A 155 -12.47 12.66 -16.01
C SER A 155 -11.36 13.68 -15.74
N VAL A 156 -10.92 13.80 -14.49
CA VAL A 156 -9.88 14.76 -14.05
C VAL A 156 -8.56 14.08 -13.67
N MET A 157 -7.47 14.85 -13.69
CA MET A 157 -6.15 14.40 -13.26
C MET A 157 -6.10 14.09 -11.76
N ASN A 158 -5.09 13.33 -11.35
CA ASN A 158 -4.80 12.96 -9.96
C ASN A 158 -5.92 12.12 -9.31
N VAL A 159 -6.68 11.37 -10.12
CA VAL A 159 -7.70 10.42 -9.65
C VAL A 159 -7.33 9.02 -10.12
N LEU A 160 -6.97 8.16 -9.16
CA LEU A 160 -6.64 6.76 -9.39
C LEU A 160 -7.90 5.95 -9.75
N PRO A 161 -7.73 4.79 -10.42
CA PRO A 161 -8.85 3.92 -10.75
C PRO A 161 -9.69 3.49 -9.54
N PRO A 162 -10.97 3.09 -9.75
CA PRO A 162 -11.77 2.45 -8.72
C PRO A 162 -11.07 1.21 -8.15
N VAL A 163 -11.21 0.96 -6.84
CA VAL A 163 -10.75 -0.29 -6.21
C VAL A 163 -11.94 -1.08 -5.67
N LEU A 164 -11.98 -2.37 -5.98
CA LEU A 164 -12.80 -3.34 -5.27
C LEU A 164 -11.94 -4.00 -4.18
N ASP A 165 -12.33 -3.81 -2.93
CA ASP A 165 -11.71 -4.45 -1.77
C ASP A 165 -12.40 -5.80 -1.51
N VAL A 166 -11.66 -6.88 -1.79
CA VAL A 166 -12.10 -8.27 -1.79
C VAL A 166 -11.38 -9.02 -0.67
N GLU A 167 -11.95 -8.99 0.53
CA GLU A 167 -11.30 -9.58 1.70
C GLU A 167 -12.27 -10.21 2.72
N TRP A 168 -11.70 -10.63 3.85
CA TRP A 168 -12.43 -11.19 4.98
C TRP A 168 -13.52 -10.24 5.48
N GLN A 169 -14.70 -10.80 5.70
CA GLN A 169 -15.88 -10.06 6.10
C GLN A 169 -15.94 -9.88 7.63
N VAL A 170 -16.52 -8.78 8.07
CA VAL A 170 -16.81 -8.50 9.48
C VAL A 170 -18.33 -8.36 9.65
N PRO A 171 -18.98 -9.15 10.54
CA PRO A 171 -18.41 -10.12 11.48
C PRO A 171 -17.91 -11.41 10.83
N GLN A 172 -17.03 -12.14 11.54
CA GLN A 172 -16.37 -13.36 11.05
C GLN A 172 -17.35 -14.41 10.47
N ALA A 173 -18.56 -14.53 11.00
CA ALA A 173 -19.58 -15.48 10.54
C ALA A 173 -19.97 -15.30 9.06
N LEU A 174 -19.81 -14.10 8.49
CA LEU A 174 -20.07 -13.86 7.06
C LEU A 174 -19.07 -14.59 6.15
N ASN A 175 -17.88 -14.93 6.66
CA ASN A 175 -16.87 -15.68 5.89
C ASN A 175 -17.28 -17.14 5.64
N ASP A 176 -18.14 -17.71 6.49
CA ASP A 176 -18.63 -19.09 6.35
C ASP A 176 -19.51 -19.27 5.10
N TYR A 177 -20.09 -18.17 4.59
CA TYR A 177 -20.85 -18.17 3.35
C TYR A 177 -19.98 -18.37 2.10
N ILE A 178 -18.74 -17.88 2.11
CA ILE A 178 -17.97 -17.69 0.88
C ILE A 178 -17.50 -19.03 0.28
N LYS A 179 -16.89 -19.91 1.09
CA LYS A 179 -16.32 -21.18 0.58
C LYS A 179 -17.39 -22.11 -0.02
N PRO A 180 -18.56 -22.35 0.62
CA PRO A 180 -19.63 -23.15 0.02
C PRO A 180 -20.26 -22.51 -1.21
N ASN A 181 -20.20 -21.18 -1.35
CA ASN A 181 -20.80 -20.41 -2.45
C ASN A 181 -19.75 -19.78 -3.36
N ARG A 182 -18.55 -20.39 -3.45
CA ARG A 182 -17.37 -19.82 -4.10
C ARG A 182 -17.65 -19.35 -5.52
N THR A 183 -18.30 -20.16 -6.35
CA THR A 183 -18.60 -19.81 -7.74
C THR A 183 -19.44 -18.54 -7.83
N ALA A 184 -20.47 -18.40 -6.98
CA ALA A 184 -21.30 -17.20 -6.95
C ALA A 184 -20.53 -15.98 -6.42
N CYS A 185 -19.65 -16.17 -5.44
CA CYS A 185 -18.79 -15.10 -4.92
C CYS A 185 -17.78 -14.61 -5.96
N VAL A 186 -17.19 -15.51 -6.74
CA VAL A 186 -16.28 -15.15 -7.85
C VAL A 186 -17.05 -14.43 -8.96
N GLN A 187 -18.27 -14.88 -9.29
CA GLN A 187 -19.12 -14.19 -10.26
C GLN A 187 -19.48 -12.77 -9.79
N LEU A 188 -19.80 -12.59 -8.50
CA LEU A 188 -20.07 -11.28 -7.91
C LEU A 188 -18.90 -10.30 -8.09
N VAL A 189 -17.66 -10.77 -7.88
CA VAL A 189 -16.45 -9.96 -8.10
C VAL A 189 -16.34 -9.56 -9.59
N ALA A 190 -16.51 -10.52 -10.50
CA ALA A 190 -16.45 -10.25 -11.94
C ALA A 190 -17.53 -9.26 -12.42
N ASP A 191 -18.76 -9.43 -11.94
CA ASP A 191 -19.90 -8.57 -12.28
C ASP A 191 -19.68 -7.14 -11.80
N TRP A 192 -19.16 -6.96 -10.57
CA TRP A 192 -18.86 -5.63 -10.04
C TRP A 192 -17.78 -4.93 -10.86
N LEU A 193 -16.66 -5.63 -11.15
CA LEU A 193 -15.55 -5.05 -11.90
C LEU A 193 -15.99 -4.63 -13.30
N SER A 194 -16.68 -5.51 -14.03
CA SER A 194 -17.17 -5.22 -15.37
C SER A 194 -18.14 -4.04 -15.39
N ALA A 195 -19.07 -3.98 -14.43
CA ALA A 195 -20.05 -2.90 -14.34
C ALA A 195 -19.39 -1.55 -14.01
N VAL A 196 -18.40 -1.53 -13.10
CA VAL A 196 -17.67 -0.31 -12.76
C VAL A 196 -16.81 0.17 -13.93
N GLU A 197 -16.13 -0.74 -14.64
CA GLU A 197 -15.36 -0.39 -15.83
C GLU A 197 -16.25 0.25 -16.89
N LEU A 198 -17.38 -0.38 -17.20
CA LEU A 198 -18.35 0.12 -18.18
C LEU A 198 -18.87 1.52 -17.81
N ARG A 199 -19.11 1.79 -16.52
CA ARG A 199 -19.74 3.02 -16.04
C ARG A 199 -18.78 4.17 -15.82
N THR A 200 -17.51 3.87 -15.56
CA THR A 200 -16.49 4.89 -15.27
C THR A 200 -15.52 5.11 -16.43
N GLY A 201 -15.42 4.15 -17.37
CA GLY A 201 -14.37 4.13 -18.39
C GLY A 201 -12.98 3.83 -17.82
N ARG A 202 -12.90 3.36 -16.57
CA ARG A 202 -11.66 3.07 -15.84
C ARG A 202 -11.59 1.59 -15.53
N VAL A 203 -10.51 0.93 -15.91
CA VAL A 203 -10.25 -0.45 -15.47
C VAL A 203 -10.10 -0.45 -13.95
N PRO A 204 -11.03 -1.07 -13.19
CA PRO A 204 -10.94 -1.12 -11.74
C PRO A 204 -9.80 -2.03 -11.30
N MET A 205 -9.31 -1.78 -10.10
CA MET A 205 -8.27 -2.55 -9.44
C MET A 205 -8.87 -3.47 -8.38
N ILE A 206 -8.26 -4.63 -8.18
CA ILE A 206 -8.65 -5.57 -7.12
C ILE A 206 -7.68 -5.40 -5.96
N TYR A 207 -8.19 -5.07 -4.78
CA TYR A 207 -7.47 -5.27 -3.53
C TYR A 207 -7.81 -6.63 -2.94
N THR A 208 -6.81 -7.42 -2.53
CA THR A 208 -7.02 -8.69 -1.82
C THR A 208 -5.75 -9.14 -1.09
N ASN A 209 -5.93 -9.96 -0.05
CA ASN A 209 -4.84 -10.76 0.50
C ASN A 209 -4.62 -12.05 -0.30
N PRO A 210 -3.37 -12.52 -0.54
CA PRO A 210 -3.11 -13.78 -1.23
C PRO A 210 -3.74 -15.02 -0.58
N SER A 211 -3.80 -15.08 0.75
CA SER A 211 -4.41 -16.20 1.45
C SER A 211 -5.93 -16.16 1.37
N PHE A 212 -6.54 -14.96 1.39
CA PHE A 212 -7.98 -14.82 1.17
C PHE A 212 -8.35 -15.33 -0.23
N TRP A 213 -7.68 -14.80 -1.26
CA TRP A 213 -7.92 -15.17 -2.66
C TRP A 213 -7.79 -16.68 -2.90
N ARG A 214 -6.75 -17.30 -2.33
CA ARG A 214 -6.53 -18.76 -2.40
C ARG A 214 -7.59 -19.54 -1.63
N ASP A 215 -7.76 -19.25 -0.34
CA ASP A 215 -8.48 -20.15 0.56
C ASP A 215 -10.01 -19.99 0.43
N PHE A 216 -10.47 -18.76 0.17
CA PHE A 216 -11.89 -18.44 0.05
C PHE A 216 -12.37 -18.52 -1.39
N LEU A 217 -11.66 -17.87 -2.33
CA LEU A 217 -12.08 -17.82 -3.73
C LEU A 217 -11.49 -18.93 -4.60
N GLY A 218 -10.46 -19.65 -4.13
CA GLY A 218 -9.92 -20.81 -4.84
C GLY A 218 -9.00 -20.48 -6.01
N ASN A 219 -8.34 -19.32 -6.00
CA ASN A 219 -7.51 -18.82 -7.10
C ASN A 219 -8.22 -18.87 -8.47
N PRO A 220 -9.38 -18.18 -8.64
CA PRO A 220 -10.04 -18.16 -9.93
C PRO A 220 -9.18 -17.46 -10.99
N SER A 221 -9.26 -17.93 -12.23
CA SER A 221 -8.65 -17.27 -13.40
C SER A 221 -9.58 -16.22 -14.00
N GLY A 222 -9.08 -15.40 -14.93
CA GLY A 222 -9.87 -14.38 -15.64
C GLY A 222 -9.83 -12.99 -15.00
N PHE A 223 -8.96 -12.80 -14.00
CA PHE A 223 -8.79 -11.52 -13.29
C PHE A 223 -7.42 -10.88 -13.55
N GLU A 224 -6.51 -11.58 -14.24
CA GLU A 224 -5.13 -11.17 -14.49
C GLU A 224 -4.98 -9.87 -15.30
N ASN A 225 -6.02 -9.42 -16.00
CA ASN A 225 -6.04 -8.15 -16.72
C ASN A 225 -6.43 -6.95 -15.84
N TYR A 226 -6.95 -7.19 -14.63
CA TYR A 226 -7.20 -6.13 -13.67
C TYR A 226 -5.92 -5.86 -12.86
N PRO A 227 -5.56 -4.59 -12.62
CA PRO A 227 -4.50 -4.23 -11.69
C PRO A 227 -4.71 -4.87 -10.31
N LEU A 228 -3.61 -5.25 -9.66
CA LEU A 228 -3.63 -5.89 -8.34
C LEU A 228 -3.06 -4.96 -7.28
N TRP A 229 -3.82 -4.75 -6.21
CA TRP A 229 -3.34 -4.24 -4.94
C TRP A 229 -3.31 -5.40 -3.94
N THR A 230 -2.12 -5.90 -3.64
CA THR A 230 -1.99 -7.07 -2.75
C THR A 230 -1.62 -6.64 -1.34
N SER A 231 -2.17 -7.31 -0.31
CA SER A 231 -1.73 -7.09 1.07
C SER A 231 -0.70 -8.13 1.53
N GLY A 232 0.29 -7.67 2.28
CA GLY A 232 1.33 -8.52 2.87
C GLY A 232 2.19 -7.74 3.84
N TYR A 233 1.91 -7.85 5.15
CA TYR A 233 2.53 -7.02 6.17
C TYR A 233 3.96 -7.45 6.49
N SER A 234 4.90 -6.99 5.69
CA SER A 234 6.31 -7.37 5.77
C SER A 234 7.21 -6.31 5.13
N ASN A 235 8.53 -6.48 5.22
CA ASN A 235 9.47 -5.60 4.51
C ASN A 235 9.66 -5.99 3.04
N ASN A 236 9.16 -7.15 2.61
CA ASN A 236 9.18 -7.62 1.23
C ASN A 236 7.75 -7.84 0.71
N PRO A 237 7.50 -7.62 -0.59
CA PRO A 237 6.19 -7.91 -1.16
C PRO A 237 5.83 -9.40 -0.99
N PRO A 238 4.53 -9.73 -0.85
CA PRO A 238 4.10 -11.11 -0.73
C PRO A 238 4.37 -11.88 -2.02
N ALA A 239 4.32 -13.21 -1.94
CA ALA A 239 4.32 -14.05 -3.13
C ALA A 239 3.15 -13.67 -4.05
N MET A 240 3.40 -13.63 -5.35
CA MET A 240 2.38 -13.29 -6.34
C MET A 240 1.21 -14.27 -6.31
N ILE A 241 0.01 -13.73 -6.44
CA ILE A 241 -1.21 -14.51 -6.60
C ILE A 241 -1.18 -15.14 -8.01
N PRO A 242 -1.43 -16.47 -8.15
CA PRO A 242 -1.46 -17.12 -9.45
C PRO A 242 -2.38 -16.40 -10.44
N GLY A 243 -1.88 -16.12 -11.65
CA GLY A 243 -2.55 -15.32 -12.68
C GLY A 243 -1.88 -13.96 -12.88
N TRP A 244 -1.46 -13.29 -11.80
CA TRP A 244 -0.75 -12.01 -11.89
C TRP A 244 0.76 -12.21 -12.00
N SER A 245 1.40 -11.45 -12.89
CA SER A 245 2.86 -11.40 -13.04
C SER A 245 3.52 -10.31 -12.18
N HIS A 246 2.74 -9.32 -11.75
CA HIS A 246 3.17 -8.20 -10.91
C HIS A 246 1.98 -7.65 -10.10
N TYR A 247 2.26 -6.92 -9.03
CA TYR A 247 1.28 -6.08 -8.34
C TYR A 247 1.45 -4.62 -8.79
N THR A 248 0.37 -3.85 -8.75
CA THR A 248 0.37 -2.40 -8.98
C THR A 248 0.58 -1.66 -7.66
N PHE A 249 -0.10 -2.09 -6.60
CA PHE A 249 0.10 -1.59 -5.24
C PHE A 249 0.34 -2.74 -4.27
N TRP A 250 1.07 -2.47 -3.20
CA TRP A 250 1.31 -3.40 -2.11
C TRP A 250 1.06 -2.71 -0.77
N GLN A 251 0.06 -3.19 -0.02
CA GLN A 251 -0.18 -2.79 1.35
C GLN A 251 0.80 -3.53 2.27
N ASN A 252 1.78 -2.80 2.80
CA ASN A 252 2.92 -3.37 3.50
C ASN A 252 2.82 -3.31 5.03
N SER A 253 1.82 -2.62 5.57
CA SER A 253 1.54 -2.60 7.01
C SER A 253 0.09 -2.23 7.28
N GLY A 254 -0.53 -2.87 8.28
CA GLY A 254 -1.80 -2.43 8.87
C GLY A 254 -1.65 -1.59 10.15
N THR A 255 -0.42 -1.33 10.57
CA THR A 255 -0.07 -0.59 11.80
C THR A 255 1.03 0.44 11.54
N GLY A 256 1.05 0.96 10.32
CA GLY A 256 1.98 2.00 9.92
C GLY A 256 1.82 3.26 10.78
N LYS A 257 2.91 4.03 10.85
CA LYS A 257 2.95 5.33 11.55
C LYS A 257 3.37 6.41 10.57
N ILE A 258 2.56 7.47 10.50
CA ILE A 258 2.87 8.71 9.80
C ILE A 258 2.57 9.89 10.73
N SER A 259 3.30 10.99 10.60
CA SER A 259 3.20 12.13 11.53
C SER A 259 1.86 12.87 11.39
N SER A 260 1.21 12.75 10.24
CA SER A 260 -0.07 13.39 9.93
C SER A 260 -1.29 12.72 10.57
N ILE A 261 -1.18 11.50 11.10
CA ILE A 261 -2.30 10.72 11.67
C ILE A 261 -1.93 10.23 13.07
N ASN A 262 -2.79 10.50 14.04
CA ASN A 262 -2.65 9.94 15.38
C ASN A 262 -3.31 8.56 15.44
N GLY A 263 -2.50 7.50 15.41
CA GLY A 263 -3.00 6.14 15.44
C GLY A 263 -2.23 5.23 14.49
N ASP A 264 -2.79 4.07 14.22
CA ASP A 264 -2.34 3.20 13.14
C ASP A 264 -2.94 3.68 11.81
N VAL A 265 -2.17 3.50 10.73
CA VAL A 265 -2.64 3.70 9.36
C VAL A 265 -2.05 2.63 8.47
N ASP A 266 -2.84 2.20 7.49
CA ASP A 266 -2.38 1.26 6.48
C ASP A 266 -1.39 1.98 5.55
N THR A 267 -0.23 1.37 5.32
CA THR A 267 0.79 1.94 4.42
C THR A 267 0.93 1.12 3.17
N ASP A 268 1.16 1.83 2.07
CA ASP A 268 1.20 1.26 0.73
C ASP A 268 2.43 1.67 -0.05
N VAL A 269 2.74 0.83 -1.03
CA VAL A 269 3.78 1.06 -2.02
C VAL A 269 3.19 0.85 -3.41
N PHE A 270 3.29 1.86 -4.26
CA PHE A 270 3.05 1.72 -5.69
C PHE A 270 4.30 1.15 -6.39
N ASN A 271 4.10 0.12 -7.21
CA ASN A 271 5.17 -0.54 -7.97
C ASN A 271 5.46 0.18 -9.28
N GLY A 272 6.31 1.21 -9.23
CA GLY A 272 6.71 1.98 -10.40
C GLY A 272 7.26 3.36 -10.02
N GLU A 273 7.52 4.17 -11.04
CA GLU A 273 8.03 5.53 -10.91
C GLU A 273 6.90 6.56 -10.86
N MET A 274 7.23 7.83 -10.59
CA MET A 274 6.21 8.88 -10.38
C MET A 274 5.39 9.15 -11.63
N ASP A 275 6.03 9.08 -12.79
CA ASP A 275 5.35 9.24 -14.07
C ASP A 275 4.36 8.09 -14.33
N ASP A 276 4.63 6.88 -13.84
CA ASP A 276 3.70 5.75 -13.92
C ASP A 276 2.48 5.96 -13.04
N LEU A 277 2.70 6.48 -11.83
CA LEU A 277 1.62 6.81 -10.90
C LEU A 277 0.74 7.95 -11.43
N ILE A 278 1.34 9.01 -11.99
CA ILE A 278 0.64 10.11 -12.64
C ILE A 278 -0.17 9.61 -13.84
N ARG A 279 0.42 8.75 -14.67
CA ARG A 279 -0.25 8.12 -15.82
C ARG A 279 -1.43 7.26 -15.37
N LEU A 280 -1.27 6.47 -14.31
CA LEU A 280 -2.36 5.69 -13.72
C LEU A 280 -3.50 6.59 -13.22
N ALA A 281 -3.18 7.78 -12.70
CA ALA A 281 -4.13 8.77 -12.20
C ALA A 281 -4.67 9.75 -13.27
N SER A 282 -4.34 9.54 -14.54
CA SER A 282 -4.76 10.39 -15.67
C SER A 282 -6.07 9.87 -16.29
N PRO A 283 -7.01 10.70 -16.78
CA PRO A 283 -8.36 10.31 -17.26
C PRO A 283 -8.42 9.22 -18.34
N SER A 284 -7.37 9.08 -19.14
CA SER A 284 -7.21 8.02 -20.14
C SER A 284 -5.83 7.37 -19.95
N PRO A 285 -5.70 6.40 -19.03
CA PRO A 285 -4.41 5.83 -18.70
C PRO A 285 -3.98 4.94 -19.87
N GLN A 286 -2.85 5.28 -20.49
CA GLN A 286 -2.20 4.38 -21.44
C GLN A 286 -1.70 3.14 -20.68
N PRO A 287 -1.65 1.95 -21.30
CA PRO A 287 -1.14 0.75 -20.65
C PRO A 287 0.22 0.99 -19.98
N ILE A 288 0.37 0.53 -18.74
CA ILE A 288 1.66 0.48 -18.05
C ILE A 288 2.34 -0.80 -18.55
N ILE A 289 3.52 -0.67 -19.16
CA ILE A 289 4.27 -1.75 -19.83
C ILE A 289 5.19 -2.40 -18.80
#